data_AF-A0A2V9FWR1-F1
#
_entry.id   AF-A0A2V9FWR1-F1
#
_cell.length_a   1.000
_cell.length_b   1.000
_cell.length_c   1.000
_cell.angle_alpha   90.00
_cell.angle_beta   90.00
_cell.angle_gamma   90.00
#
_symmetry.space_group_name_H-M   'P 1'
#
loop_
_entity.id
_entity.type
_entity.pdbx_description
1 polymer ?
#
loop_
_entity_poly.entity_id
_entity_poly.type
_entity_poly.pdbx_seq_one_letter_code
_entity_poly.pdbx_strand_id
1 'polypeptide(L)'
;MLAKGHDFQRVTLVGVVSADSSLSLPDFRAAERTFQLLTQVAGRAGRGELKGAVLIQTFYPEHYAIQDAVKQDYTAFFERELHFRRMMAYPPFTSLANVIVRDTSLEKAIRWSRQLSKYFSPHDGESVRILGPATAPLARLKKEHRFQFLLKSPKRSVLTKVLTGAMAYCDAKEIPQTAVLVDMDALSLL
;
A
#
# COMPACT_ATOMS: atom_id res chain seq x y z
N MET A 1 5.25 -13.27 2.11
CA MET A 1 6.14 -13.92 1.12
C MET A 1 6.69 -15.18 1.76
N LEU A 2 6.53 -16.34 1.13
CA LEU A 2 7.25 -17.55 1.52
C LEU A 2 8.71 -17.38 1.10
N ALA A 3 9.65 -17.65 2.01
CA ALA A 3 11.07 -17.43 1.77
C ALA A 3 11.57 -18.20 0.52
N LYS A 4 12.38 -17.53 -0.30
CA LYS A 4 13.18 -18.23 -1.33
C LYS A 4 14.03 -19.29 -0.61
N GLY A 5 14.00 -20.54 -1.08
CA GLY A 5 14.79 -21.64 -0.50
C GLY A 5 14.00 -22.76 0.21
N HIS A 6 12.73 -22.55 0.60
CA HIS A 6 11.86 -23.66 0.97
C HIS A 6 11.30 -24.31 -0.30
N ASP A 7 11.93 -25.41 -0.74
CA ASP A 7 11.50 -26.21 -1.88
C ASP A 7 10.73 -27.44 -1.40
N PHE A 8 9.58 -27.73 -2.03
CA PHE A 8 8.76 -28.88 -1.69
C PHE A 8 8.64 -29.77 -2.93
N GLN A 9 9.56 -30.72 -3.07
CA GLN A 9 9.79 -31.52 -4.28
C GLN A 9 8.59 -32.38 -4.74
N ARG A 10 7.57 -32.58 -3.91
CA ARG A 10 6.38 -33.42 -4.23
C ARG A 10 5.09 -32.62 -4.28
N VAL A 11 5.15 -31.29 -4.36
CA VAL A 11 3.96 -30.45 -4.50
C VAL A 11 3.53 -30.42 -5.96
N THR A 12 2.50 -31.19 -6.27
CA THR A 12 1.88 -31.29 -7.62
C THR A 12 0.60 -30.49 -7.75
N LEU A 13 0.02 -30.02 -6.64
CA LEU A 13 -1.17 -29.18 -6.63
C LEU A 13 -0.99 -28.05 -5.62
N VAL A 14 -1.27 -26.81 -6.04
CA VAL A 14 -1.41 -25.68 -5.12
C VAL A 14 -2.73 -24.98 -5.35
N GLY A 15 -3.47 -24.75 -4.26
CA GLY A 15 -4.66 -23.90 -4.26
C GLY A 15 -4.33 -22.53 -3.68
N VAL A 16 -4.64 -21.46 -4.42
CA VAL A 16 -4.72 -20.11 -3.88
C VAL A 16 -6.17 -19.80 -3.60
N VAL A 17 -6.51 -19.80 -2.32
CA VAL A 17 -7.86 -19.49 -1.83
C VAL A 17 -7.99 -17.99 -1.62
N SER A 18 -9.10 -17.41 -2.09
CA SER A 18 -9.43 -15.98 -1.90
C SER A 18 -8.34 -15.02 -2.38
N ALA A 19 -7.95 -15.11 -3.66
CA ALA A 19 -7.03 -14.14 -4.26
C ALA A 19 -7.54 -12.68 -4.11
N ASP A 20 -8.86 -12.51 -4.04
CA ASP A 20 -9.56 -11.23 -3.85
C ASP A 20 -9.18 -10.53 -2.55
N SER A 21 -8.81 -11.26 -1.50
CA SER A 21 -8.43 -10.66 -0.22
C SER A 21 -7.20 -9.77 -0.36
N SER A 22 -6.30 -10.09 -1.29
CA SER A 22 -5.12 -9.26 -1.57
C SER A 22 -5.43 -8.11 -2.52
N LEU A 23 -6.31 -8.31 -3.51
CA LEU A 23 -6.74 -7.29 -4.47
C LEU A 23 -7.61 -6.19 -3.85
N SER A 24 -8.43 -6.56 -2.87
CA SER A 24 -9.36 -5.63 -2.20
C SER A 24 -8.72 -4.77 -1.11
N LEU A 25 -7.43 -4.96 -0.84
CA LEU A 25 -6.71 -4.10 0.10
C LEU A 25 -6.67 -2.66 -0.46
N PRO A 26 -6.98 -1.65 0.36
CA PRO A 26 -6.89 -0.24 -0.04
C PRO A 26 -5.42 0.23 -0.06
N ASP A 27 -4.61 -0.47 -0.84
CA ASP A 27 -3.19 -0.25 -1.04
C ASP A 27 -2.93 -0.19 -2.54
N PHE A 28 -2.19 0.84 -3.00
CA PHE A 28 -1.92 1.03 -4.42
C PHE A 28 -1.08 -0.10 -5.04
N ARG A 29 -0.43 -0.93 -4.21
CA ARG A 29 0.36 -2.10 -4.63
C ARG A 29 -0.41 -3.42 -4.49
N ALA A 30 -1.71 -3.39 -4.21
CA ALA A 30 -2.54 -4.58 -4.06
C ALA A 30 -2.40 -5.51 -5.28
N ALA A 31 -2.61 -4.99 -6.49
CA ALA A 31 -2.48 -5.75 -7.74
C ALA A 31 -1.07 -6.34 -7.95
N GLU A 32 -0.02 -5.56 -7.71
CA GLU A 32 1.37 -6.02 -7.76
C GLU A 32 1.61 -7.19 -6.80
N ARG A 33 1.16 -7.07 -5.54
CA ARG A 33 1.32 -8.13 -4.54
C ARG A 33 0.54 -9.39 -4.90
N THR A 34 -0.68 -9.25 -5.41
CA THR A 34 -1.47 -10.38 -5.91
C THR A 34 -0.74 -11.08 -7.04
N PHE A 35 -0.30 -10.35 -8.06
CA PHE A 35 0.44 -10.92 -9.18
C PHE A 35 1.70 -11.65 -8.72
N GLN A 36 2.51 -11.03 -7.85
CA GLN A 36 3.72 -11.65 -7.29
C GLN A 36 3.42 -12.93 -6.50
N LEU A 37 2.34 -12.93 -5.71
CA LEU A 37 1.95 -14.11 -4.94
C LEU A 37 1.50 -15.25 -5.85
N LEU A 38 0.63 -14.96 -6.82
CA LEU A 38 0.12 -15.95 -7.77
C LEU A 38 1.24 -16.56 -8.62
N THR A 39 2.11 -15.73 -9.18
CA THR A 39 3.27 -16.21 -9.97
C THR A 39 4.27 -16.97 -9.11
N GLN A 40 4.54 -16.52 -7.87
CA GLN A 40 5.41 -17.25 -6.95
C GLN A 40 4.84 -18.63 -6.63
N VAL A 41 3.55 -18.70 -6.32
CA VAL A 41 2.86 -19.96 -6.01
C VAL A 41 2.87 -20.88 -7.23
N ALA A 42 2.60 -20.35 -8.42
CA ALA A 42 2.63 -21.14 -9.65
C ALA A 42 4.01 -21.75 -9.91
N GLY A 43 5.08 -21.01 -9.64
CA GLY A 43 6.45 -21.53 -9.74
C GLY A 43 6.82 -22.58 -8.68
N ARG A 44 5.96 -22.89 -7.71
CA ARG A 44 6.21 -23.96 -6.71
C ARG A 44 5.56 -25.28 -7.07
N ALA A 45 4.50 -25.30 -7.86
CA ALA A 45 3.87 -26.53 -8.31
C ALA A 45 4.67 -27.13 -9.48
N GLY A 46 4.92 -28.44 -9.44
CA GLY A 46 5.41 -29.18 -10.61
C GLY A 46 6.87 -28.93 -11.00
N ARG A 47 7.80 -29.05 -10.05
CA ARG A 47 9.24 -29.05 -10.34
C ARG A 47 9.73 -30.46 -10.69
N GLY A 48 10.72 -30.54 -11.58
CA GLY A 48 11.24 -31.82 -12.10
C GLY A 48 10.34 -32.39 -13.19
N GLU A 49 10.07 -33.71 -13.14
CA GLU A 49 9.22 -34.38 -14.13
C GLU A 49 7.74 -34.44 -13.77
N LEU A 50 7.36 -34.03 -12.55
CA LEU A 50 5.99 -34.07 -12.09
C LEU A 50 5.22 -32.85 -12.58
N LYS A 51 4.11 -33.06 -13.29
CA LYS A 51 3.20 -31.98 -13.70
C LYS A 51 2.57 -31.34 -12.45
N GLY A 52 2.66 -30.01 -12.38
CA GLY A 52 2.01 -29.20 -11.36
C GLY A 52 0.70 -28.62 -11.85
N ALA A 53 -0.29 -28.53 -10.98
CA ALA A 53 -1.52 -27.79 -11.20
C ALA A 53 -1.65 -26.67 -10.16
N VAL A 54 -2.23 -25.55 -10.58
CA VAL A 54 -2.50 -24.40 -9.71
C VAL A 54 -3.96 -24.04 -9.87
N LEU A 55 -4.70 -24.03 -8.76
CA LEU A 55 -6.09 -23.62 -8.73
C LEU A 55 -6.18 -22.28 -8.02
N ILE A 56 -6.76 -21.29 -8.69
CA ILE A 56 -6.95 -19.95 -8.14
C ILE A 56 -8.45 -19.75 -7.93
N GLN A 57 -8.84 -19.51 -6.68
CA GLN A 57 -10.20 -19.10 -6.34
C GLN A 57 -10.26 -17.58 -6.26
N THR A 58 -11.12 -16.99 -7.08
CA THR A 58 -11.35 -15.55 -7.12
C THR A 58 -12.78 -15.25 -7.55
N PHE A 59 -13.35 -14.17 -7.02
CA PHE A 59 -14.60 -13.58 -7.51
C PHE A 59 -14.40 -12.69 -8.75
N TYR A 60 -13.16 -12.31 -9.05
CA TYR A 60 -12.81 -11.41 -10.16
C TYR A 60 -11.87 -12.09 -11.17
N PRO A 61 -12.28 -13.20 -11.82
CA PRO A 61 -11.41 -13.92 -12.74
C PRO A 61 -10.89 -13.05 -13.89
N GLU A 62 -11.66 -12.05 -14.33
CA GLU A 62 -11.29 -11.13 -15.41
C GLU A 62 -10.31 -10.02 -14.99
N HIS A 63 -9.95 -9.93 -13.70
CA HIS A 63 -9.01 -8.90 -13.24
C HIS A 63 -7.63 -9.11 -13.90
N TYR A 64 -7.06 -8.04 -14.48
CA TYR A 64 -5.82 -8.11 -15.26
C TYR A 64 -4.66 -8.78 -14.50
N ALA A 65 -4.49 -8.45 -13.21
CA ALA A 65 -3.43 -9.05 -12.39
C ALA A 65 -3.59 -10.57 -12.21
N ILE A 66 -4.81 -11.10 -12.27
CA ILE A 66 -5.07 -12.55 -12.21
C ILE A 66 -4.82 -13.18 -13.57
N GLN A 67 -5.41 -12.60 -14.62
CA GLN A 67 -5.25 -13.08 -16.01
C GLN A 67 -3.79 -13.14 -16.43
N ASP A 68 -3.03 -12.08 -16.17
CA ASP A 68 -1.63 -11.99 -16.53
C ASP A 68 -0.77 -12.93 -15.65
N ALA A 69 -1.16 -13.16 -14.38
CA ALA A 69 -0.49 -14.13 -13.52
C ALA A 69 -0.72 -15.59 -13.97
N VAL A 70 -1.94 -15.93 -14.40
CA VAL A 70 -2.27 -17.26 -14.97
C VAL A 70 -1.45 -17.53 -16.23
N LYS A 71 -1.29 -16.51 -17.10
CA LYS A 71 -0.48 -16.58 -18.32
C LYS A 71 1.02 -16.50 -18.05
N GLN A 72 1.43 -16.20 -16.81
CA GLN A 72 2.81 -15.88 -16.43
C GLN A 72 3.42 -14.73 -17.27
N ASP A 73 2.57 -13.80 -17.72
CA ASP A 73 2.98 -12.68 -18.57
C ASP A 73 3.32 -11.47 -17.71
N TYR A 74 4.56 -11.45 -17.21
CA TYR A 74 5.08 -10.33 -16.43
C TYR A 74 5.09 -9.02 -17.23
N THR A 75 5.40 -9.07 -18.52
CA THR A 75 5.55 -7.87 -19.35
C THR A 75 4.21 -7.17 -19.52
N ALA A 76 3.15 -7.92 -19.86
CA ALA A 76 1.80 -7.37 -19.99
C ALA A 76 1.29 -6.79 -18.65
N PHE A 77 1.53 -7.50 -17.54
CA PHE A 77 1.20 -7.00 -16.21
C PHE A 77 1.93 -5.68 -15.90
N PHE A 78 3.25 -5.64 -16.14
CA PHE A 78 4.10 -4.50 -15.85
C PHE A 78 3.64 -3.25 -16.61
N GLU A 79 3.39 -3.36 -17.92
CA GLU A 79 2.95 -2.22 -18.74
C GLU A 79 1.61 -1.65 -18.26
N ARG A 80 0.64 -2.53 -17.92
CA ARG A 80 -0.67 -2.12 -17.40
C ARG A 80 -0.56 -1.44 -16.04
N GLU A 81 0.16 -2.06 -15.10
CA GLU A 81 0.37 -1.52 -13.76
C GLU A 81 1.07 -0.16 -13.84
N LEU A 82 2.11 -0.04 -14.66
CA LEU A 82 2.86 1.20 -14.84
C LEU A 82 1.98 2.31 -15.44
N HIS A 83 1.12 1.98 -16.40
CA HIS A 83 0.14 2.91 -16.95
C HIS A 83 -0.81 3.44 -15.87
N PHE A 84 -1.41 2.57 -15.05
CA PHE A 84 -2.30 2.98 -13.96
C PHE A 84 -1.59 3.85 -12.93
N ARG A 85 -0.35 3.50 -12.55
CA ARG A 85 0.43 4.29 -11.59
C ARG A 85 0.76 5.68 -12.11
N ARG A 86 1.03 5.81 -13.41
CA ARG A 86 1.26 7.13 -14.03
C ARG A 86 0.00 7.98 -13.97
N MET A 87 -1.15 7.43 -14.37
CA MET A 87 -2.43 8.16 -14.36
C MET A 87 -2.85 8.59 -12.95
N MET A 88 -2.61 7.74 -11.95
CA MET A 88 -3.03 7.98 -10.57
C MET A 88 -1.95 8.67 -9.70
N ALA A 89 -0.84 9.09 -10.33
CA ALA A 89 0.29 9.75 -9.70
C ALA A 89 0.81 8.97 -8.47
N TYR A 90 1.14 7.69 -8.67
CA TYR A 90 1.77 6.81 -7.69
C TYR A 90 3.24 6.50 -8.04
N PRO A 91 4.05 6.05 -7.05
CA PRO A 91 5.41 5.60 -7.30
C PRO A 91 5.49 4.53 -8.41
N PRO A 92 6.44 4.63 -9.35
CA PRO A 92 7.67 5.42 -9.26
C PRO A 92 7.58 6.84 -9.85
N PHE A 93 6.41 7.29 -10.35
CA PHE A 93 6.28 8.59 -11.03
C PHE A 93 6.21 9.78 -10.07
N THR A 94 5.83 9.52 -8.82
CA THR A 94 5.76 10.52 -7.76
C THR A 94 6.34 9.93 -6.47
N SER A 95 6.81 10.81 -5.60
CA SER A 95 7.09 10.46 -4.21
C SER A 95 5.77 10.45 -3.42
N LEU A 96 5.71 9.54 -2.45
CA LEU A 96 4.55 9.31 -1.61
C LEU A 96 4.97 9.39 -0.15
N ALA A 97 4.24 10.13 0.67
CA ALA A 97 4.42 10.11 2.11
C ALA A 97 3.09 9.80 2.79
N ASN A 98 3.12 8.86 3.73
CA ASN A 98 1.98 8.51 4.56
C ASN A 98 2.18 9.10 5.95
N VAL A 99 1.25 9.92 6.42
CA VAL A 99 1.27 10.49 7.77
C VAL A 99 0.14 9.89 8.55
N ILE A 100 0.47 9.04 9.52
CA ILE A 100 -0.49 8.37 10.39
C ILE A 100 -0.61 9.16 11.69
N VAL A 101 -1.84 9.53 12.03
CA VAL A 101 -2.19 10.11 13.32
C VAL A 101 -2.90 9.06 14.14
N ARG A 102 -2.43 8.80 15.36
CA ARG A 102 -2.95 7.74 16.22
C ARG A 102 -3.03 8.14 17.67
N ASP A 103 -4.04 7.62 18.37
CA ASP A 103 -4.18 7.75 19.81
C ASP A 103 -5.08 6.62 20.34
N THR A 104 -4.95 6.26 21.61
CA THR A 104 -5.85 5.30 22.25
C THR A 104 -7.25 5.89 22.46
N SER A 105 -7.36 7.22 22.57
CA SER A 105 -8.62 7.95 22.58
C SER A 105 -8.99 8.41 21.16
N LEU A 106 -10.17 8.00 20.70
CA LEU A 106 -10.72 8.43 19.41
C LEU A 106 -10.84 9.96 19.32
N GLU A 107 -11.28 10.61 20.40
CA GLU A 107 -11.45 12.08 20.43
C GLU A 107 -10.11 12.80 20.22
N LYS A 108 -9.05 12.32 20.88
CA LYS A 108 -7.69 12.87 20.71
C LYS A 108 -7.19 12.64 19.29
N ALA A 109 -7.34 11.43 18.73
CA ALA A 109 -6.94 11.14 17.36
C ALA A 109 -7.66 12.04 16.33
N ILE A 110 -8.95 12.30 16.53
CA ILE A 110 -9.72 13.24 15.70
C ILE A 110 -9.22 14.68 15.89
N ARG A 111 -8.95 15.10 17.13
CA ARG A 111 -8.44 16.44 17.41
C ARG A 111 -7.08 16.69 16.74
N TRP A 112 -6.15 15.76 16.88
CA TRP A 112 -4.82 15.84 16.27
C TRP A 112 -4.88 15.82 14.75
N SER A 113 -5.70 14.94 14.16
CA SER A 113 -5.87 14.91 12.70
C SER A 113 -6.50 16.21 12.18
N ARG A 114 -7.47 16.81 12.89
CA ARG A 114 -8.01 18.13 12.51
C ARG A 114 -6.97 19.24 12.60
N GLN A 115 -6.12 19.24 13.63
CA GLN A 115 -5.05 20.22 13.75
C GLN A 115 -4.00 20.10 12.63
N LEU A 116 -3.60 18.87 12.27
CA LEU A 116 -2.71 18.62 11.15
C LEU A 116 -3.35 18.95 9.79
N SER A 117 -4.65 18.71 9.64
CA SER A 117 -5.39 19.11 8.43
C SER A 117 -5.31 20.62 8.19
N LYS A 118 -5.40 21.45 9.26
CA LYS A 118 -5.20 22.90 9.16
C LYS A 118 -3.79 23.29 8.72
N TYR A 119 -2.77 22.53 9.15
CA TYR A 119 -1.39 22.74 8.70
C TYR A 119 -1.20 22.35 7.24
N PHE A 120 -1.79 21.24 6.81
CA PHE A 120 -1.64 20.73 5.45
C PHE A 120 -2.46 21.49 4.40
N SER A 121 -3.63 22.02 4.76
CA SER A 121 -4.55 22.66 3.81
C SER A 121 -3.90 23.76 2.93
N PRO A 122 -3.05 24.66 3.45
CA PRO A 122 -2.35 25.66 2.63
C PRO A 122 -1.29 25.09 1.68
N HIS A 123 -0.84 23.85 1.88
CA HIS A 123 0.16 23.18 1.05
C HIS A 123 -0.46 22.33 -0.06
N ASP A 124 -1.77 22.05 -0.03
CA ASP A 124 -2.45 21.28 -1.07
C ASP A 124 -2.61 22.13 -2.34
N GLY A 125 -2.01 21.66 -3.44
CA GLY A 125 -1.99 22.36 -4.72
C GLY A 125 -1.20 21.61 -5.78
N GLU A 126 -0.63 22.34 -6.75
CA GLU A 126 0.07 21.72 -7.89
C GLU A 126 1.35 20.99 -7.49
N SER A 127 2.07 21.49 -6.48
CA SER A 127 3.37 20.93 -6.07
C SER A 127 3.25 19.74 -5.11
N VAL A 128 2.19 19.71 -4.30
CA VAL A 128 1.90 18.64 -3.35
C VAL A 128 0.39 18.43 -3.34
N ARG A 129 -0.04 17.20 -3.62
CA ARG A 129 -1.43 16.79 -3.46
C ARG A 129 -1.59 16.11 -2.10
N ILE A 130 -2.55 16.55 -1.29
CA ILE A 130 -2.80 16.00 0.04
C ILE A 130 -4.18 15.35 0.06
N LEU A 131 -4.23 14.07 0.43
CA LEU A 131 -5.48 13.31 0.58
C LEU A 131 -5.69 13.00 2.05
N GLY A 132 -6.92 13.19 2.54
CA GLY A 132 -7.29 12.99 3.94
C GLY A 132 -7.61 14.31 4.66
N PRO A 133 -7.84 14.28 5.99
CA PRO A 133 -7.70 13.11 6.86
C PRO A 133 -8.78 12.05 6.56
N ALA A 134 -8.36 10.78 6.48
CA ALA A 134 -9.28 9.65 6.37
C ALA A 134 -8.95 8.62 7.46
N THR A 135 -9.90 7.75 7.81
CA THR A 135 -9.58 6.58 8.63
C THR A 135 -8.54 5.73 7.93
N ALA A 136 -7.48 5.34 8.63
CA ALA A 136 -6.48 4.45 8.06
C ALA A 136 -7.15 3.10 7.67
N PRO A 137 -6.63 2.37 6.66
CA PRO A 137 -7.14 1.07 6.26
C PRO A 137 -7.39 0.12 7.42
N LEU A 138 -6.47 0.13 8.38
CA LEU A 138 -6.64 -0.50 9.69
C LEU A 138 -7.03 0.57 10.70
N ALA A 139 -8.33 0.85 10.79
CA ALA A 139 -8.88 1.94 11.60
C ALA A 139 -8.56 1.80 13.10
N ARG A 140 -8.37 0.56 13.60
CA ARG A 140 -7.94 0.29 14.97
C ARG A 140 -6.86 -0.79 15.01
N LEU A 141 -5.73 -0.48 15.63
CA LEU A 141 -4.63 -1.43 15.82
C LEU A 141 -4.10 -1.29 17.25
N LYS A 142 -3.97 -2.42 17.98
CA LYS A 142 -3.48 -2.43 19.37
C LYS A 142 -4.22 -1.42 20.28
N LYS A 143 -5.54 -1.29 20.11
CA LYS A 143 -6.44 -0.34 20.80
C LYS A 143 -6.29 1.13 20.39
N GLU A 144 -5.35 1.48 19.51
CA GLU A 144 -5.19 2.84 18.97
C GLU A 144 -6.11 3.07 17.77
N HIS A 145 -6.76 4.23 17.71
CA HIS A 145 -7.52 4.71 16.57
C HIS A 145 -6.57 5.40 15.59
N ARG A 146 -6.67 5.10 14.30
CA ARG A 146 -5.72 5.57 13.27
C ARG A 146 -6.42 6.39 12.19
N PHE A 147 -5.90 7.58 11.94
CA PHE A 147 -6.20 8.42 10.78
C PHE A 147 -4.95 8.56 9.93
N GLN A 148 -5.11 8.80 8.64
CA GLN A 148 -3.99 9.00 7.74
C GLN A 148 -4.17 10.19 6.80
N PHE A 149 -3.05 10.77 6.41
CA PHE A 149 -2.92 11.66 5.28
C PHE A 149 -1.96 11.04 4.27
N LEU A 150 -2.32 11.11 3.00
CA LEU A 150 -1.47 10.68 1.91
C LEU A 150 -1.02 11.90 1.12
N LEU A 151 0.28 12.20 1.17
CA LEU A 151 0.89 13.30 0.46
C LEU A 151 1.60 12.77 -0.78
N LYS A 152 1.33 13.37 -1.93
CA LYS A 152 1.92 13.02 -3.22
C LYS A 152 2.63 14.24 -3.80
N SER A 153 3.85 14.06 -4.29
CA SER A 153 4.54 15.12 -5.03
C SER A 153 5.46 14.52 -6.10
N PRO A 154 5.62 15.17 -7.26
CA PRO A 154 6.67 14.81 -8.21
C PRO A 154 8.08 14.96 -7.63
N LYS A 155 8.26 15.79 -6.58
CA LYS A 155 9.57 16.09 -5.98
C LYS A 155 9.60 15.67 -4.52
N ARG A 156 10.43 14.66 -4.20
CA ARG A 156 10.70 14.21 -2.83
C ARG A 156 11.06 15.35 -1.87
N SER A 157 11.88 16.30 -2.32
CA SER A 157 12.34 17.43 -1.50
C SER A 157 11.20 18.33 -1.02
N VAL A 158 10.13 18.45 -1.81
CA VAL A 158 8.95 19.24 -1.44
C VAL A 158 8.19 18.54 -0.30
N LEU A 159 8.00 17.22 -0.40
CA LEU A 159 7.41 16.43 0.70
C LEU A 159 8.25 16.53 1.97
N THR A 160 9.57 16.38 1.86
CA THR A 160 10.47 16.52 3.02
C THR A 160 10.30 17.87 3.69
N LYS A 161 10.26 18.98 2.93
CA LYS A 161 10.06 20.32 3.48
C LYS A 161 8.71 20.46 4.21
N VAL A 162 7.62 19.97 3.62
CA VAL A 162 6.28 20.02 4.22
C VAL A 162 6.22 19.16 5.49
N LEU A 163 6.82 17.98 5.48
CA LEU A 163 6.79 17.07 6.63
C LEU A 163 7.67 17.56 7.77
N THR A 164 8.85 18.13 7.48
CA THR A 164 9.68 18.77 8.51
C THR A 164 8.92 19.92 9.17
N GLY A 165 8.22 20.74 8.38
CA GLY A 165 7.37 21.80 8.93
C GLY A 165 6.18 21.26 9.73
N ALA A 166 5.60 20.12 9.32
CA ALA A 166 4.52 19.46 10.06
C ALA A 166 4.98 18.97 11.43
N MET A 167 6.19 18.40 11.52
CA MET A 167 6.77 17.98 12.80
C MET A 167 7.00 19.18 13.73
N ALA A 168 7.57 20.28 13.22
CA ALA A 168 7.74 21.51 13.99
C ALA A 168 6.39 22.11 14.45
N TYR A 169 5.36 22.03 13.61
CA TYR A 169 4.00 22.44 13.98
C TYR A 169 3.40 21.56 15.09
N CYS A 170 3.63 20.24 15.05
CA CYS A 170 3.23 19.32 16.12
C CYS A 170 3.88 19.69 17.45
N ASP A 171 5.18 19.94 17.46
CA ASP A 171 5.92 20.35 18.66
C ASP A 171 5.37 21.67 19.22
N ALA A 172 5.13 22.68 18.35
CA ALA A 172 4.56 23.98 18.77
C ALA A 172 3.11 23.89 19.26
N LYS A 173 2.36 22.86 18.89
CA LYS A 173 0.98 22.59 19.33
C LYS A 173 0.90 21.56 20.46
N GLU A 174 2.04 21.14 21.01
CA GLU A 174 2.15 20.14 22.07
C GLU A 174 1.44 18.81 21.69
N ILE A 175 1.43 18.47 20.40
CA ILE A 175 0.94 17.17 19.95
C ILE A 175 2.00 16.14 20.33
N PRO A 176 1.65 15.06 21.05
CA PRO A 176 2.63 14.06 21.43
C PRO A 176 3.34 13.47 20.22
N GLN A 177 4.67 13.36 20.25
CA GLN A 177 5.44 12.77 19.16
C GLN A 177 5.03 11.33 18.85
N THR A 178 4.52 10.59 19.85
CA THR A 178 3.99 9.24 19.67
C THR A 178 2.68 9.18 18.86
N ALA A 179 1.97 10.31 18.78
CA ALA A 179 0.68 10.42 18.11
C ALA A 179 0.80 10.60 16.59
N VAL A 180 1.97 10.99 16.08
CA VAL A 180 2.18 11.22 14.64
C VAL A 180 3.34 10.38 14.14
N LEU A 181 3.09 9.57 13.11
CA LEU A 181 4.09 8.75 12.45
C LEU A 181 4.16 9.16 10.97
N VAL A 182 5.37 9.45 10.50
CA VAL A 182 5.62 9.84 9.11
C VAL A 182 6.40 8.73 8.43
N ASP A 183 5.86 8.20 7.34
CA ASP A 183 6.49 7.21 6.49
C ASP A 183 6.76 7.82 5.10
N MET A 184 8.05 8.09 4.81
CA MET A 184 8.52 8.61 3.54
C MET A 184 8.77 7.45 2.56
N ASP A 185 8.24 7.58 1.35
CA ASP A 185 8.25 6.53 0.32
C ASP A 185 7.58 5.24 0.79
N ALA A 186 6.42 5.39 1.42
CA ALA A 186 5.64 4.31 2.01
C ALA A 186 5.44 3.15 1.00
N LEU A 187 5.96 1.98 1.37
CA LEU A 187 5.84 0.75 0.57
C LEU A 187 4.47 0.07 0.73
N SER A 188 3.73 0.45 1.77
CA SER A 188 2.36 -0.01 2.05
C SER A 188 1.56 1.09 2.74
N LEU A 189 0.24 1.06 2.56
CA LEU A 189 -0.69 1.99 3.24
C LEU A 189 -1.40 1.35 4.46
N LEU A 190 -1.08 0.11 4.81
CA LEU A 190 -1.70 -0.65 5.91
C LEU A 190 -1.02 -0.37 7.26
#